data_AF-A0AA39U122-F1
#
_entry.id   AF-A0AA39U122-F1
#
_cell.length_a   1.000
_cell.length_b   1.000
_cell.length_c   1.000
_cell.angle_alpha   90.00
_cell.angle_beta   90.00
_cell.angle_gamma   90.00
#
_symmetry.space_group_name_H-M   'P 1'
#
loop_
_entity.id
_entity.type
_entity.pdbx_description
1 polymer ?
#
loop_
_entity_poly.entity_id
_entity_poly.type
_entity_poly.pdbx_seq_one_letter_code
_entity_poly.pdbx_strand_id
1 'polypeptide(L)'
;MDLLNLPQELLSYILHFADPDTLRALCLTKKRTLHAISRNFLRRKLTLRFGPNQKSTPDVFTFDPGHLAAIRSLSIVMDGYVDLGAISFSSVLTSMINIKDIRVSGGSGNFLRLIVENTKESLVMLELDGCDAEPQDFSDIVDITIRDLRLSGCHPNVRFLLGPVVVVNLEVRGPG
;
A
#
# COMPACT_ATOMS: atom_id res chain seq x y z
N MET A 1 31.76 -0.25 -11.33
CA MET A 1 31.14 -1.52 -10.88
C MET A 1 29.99 -1.84 -11.82
N ASP A 2 30.14 -2.88 -12.64
CA ASP A 2 29.08 -3.32 -13.55
C ASP A 2 27.99 -4.05 -12.75
N LEU A 3 27.05 -3.29 -12.17
CA LEU A 3 25.72 -3.80 -11.75
C LEU A 3 25.09 -4.72 -12.81
N LEU A 4 25.52 -4.53 -14.05
CA LEU A 4 25.17 -5.18 -15.29
C LEU A 4 25.62 -6.64 -15.47
N ASN A 5 26.52 -7.16 -14.63
CA ASN A 5 26.97 -8.57 -14.65
C ASN A 5 26.42 -9.40 -13.47
N LEU A 6 25.54 -8.81 -12.66
CA LEU A 6 24.94 -9.51 -11.53
C LEU A 6 23.91 -10.55 -12.02
N PRO A 7 23.82 -11.72 -11.35
CA PRO A 7 22.73 -12.66 -11.52
C PRO A 7 21.36 -11.98 -11.42
N GLN A 8 20.37 -12.54 -12.13
CA GLN A 8 19.01 -12.00 -12.19
C GLN A 8 18.39 -11.88 -10.79
N GLU A 9 18.68 -12.80 -9.88
CA GLU A 9 18.18 -12.82 -8.51
C GLU A 9 18.71 -11.63 -7.71
N LEU A 10 20.00 -11.32 -7.84
CA LEU A 10 20.63 -10.16 -7.20
C LEU A 10 20.12 -8.85 -7.79
N LEU A 11 19.96 -8.78 -9.11
CA LEU A 11 19.33 -7.63 -9.77
C LEU A 11 17.90 -7.43 -9.27
N SER A 12 17.12 -8.50 -9.16
CA SER A 12 15.76 -8.45 -8.64
C SER A 12 15.72 -8.00 -7.18
N TYR A 13 16.65 -8.46 -6.35
CA TYR A 13 16.77 -8.01 -4.96
C TYR A 13 17.12 -6.52 -4.86
N ILE A 14 18.05 -6.02 -5.66
CA ILE A 14 18.42 -4.59 -5.68
C ILE A 14 17.23 -3.75 -6.15
N LEU A 15 16.59 -4.15 -7.25
CA LEU A 15 15.47 -3.42 -7.85
C LEU A 15 14.19 -3.46 -6.99
N HIS A 16 14.07 -4.40 -6.07
CA HIS A 16 13.01 -4.40 -5.07
C HIS A 16 13.02 -3.12 -4.22
N PHE A 17 14.18 -2.51 -3.98
CA PHE A 17 14.34 -1.27 -3.20
C PHE A 17 14.34 0.01 -4.03
N ALA A 18 14.31 -0.10 -5.37
CA ALA A 18 14.27 1.06 -6.23
C ALA A 18 12.91 1.79 -6.16
N ASP A 19 12.95 3.11 -6.22
CA ASP A 19 11.76 3.95 -6.31
C ASP A 19 11.11 3.83 -7.72
N PRO A 20 9.83 4.21 -7.87
CA PRO A 20 9.13 4.10 -9.14
C PRO A 20 9.78 4.87 -10.30
N ASP A 21 10.44 6.00 -10.06
CA ASP A 21 11.07 6.79 -11.12
C ASP A 21 12.37 6.11 -11.60
N THR A 22 13.15 5.56 -10.68
CA THR A 22 14.28 4.69 -11.00
C THR A 22 13.82 3.48 -11.82
N LEU A 23 12.75 2.79 -11.41
CA LEU A 23 12.22 1.65 -12.18
C LEU A 23 11.71 2.05 -13.58
N ARG A 24 11.10 3.23 -13.72
CA ARG A 24 10.68 3.78 -15.03
C ARG A 24 11.89 4.08 -15.91
N ALA A 25 12.92 4.71 -15.38
CA ALA A 25 14.17 4.96 -16.10
C ALA A 25 14.81 3.65 -16.58
N LEU A 26 14.81 2.62 -15.74
CA LEU A 26 15.33 1.30 -16.09
C LEU A 26 14.51 0.58 -17.17
N CYS A 27 13.21 0.86 -17.26
CA CYS A 27 12.37 0.38 -18.36
C CYS A 27 12.76 0.99 -19.72
N LEU A 28 13.44 2.14 -19.74
CA LEU A 28 13.93 2.76 -20.97
C LEU A 28 15.29 2.21 -21.42
N THR A 29 15.93 1.36 -20.60
CA THR A 29 17.24 0.79 -20.94
C THR A 29 17.13 -0.28 -22.03
N LYS A 30 18.14 -0.37 -22.90
CA LYS A 30 18.24 -1.44 -23.92
C LYS A 30 18.52 -2.83 -23.32
N LYS A 31 18.77 -2.93 -22.01
CA LYS A 31 19.09 -4.18 -21.31
C LYS A 31 17.81 -4.93 -20.98
N ARG A 32 17.56 -6.02 -21.71
CA ARG A 32 16.32 -6.83 -21.61
C ARG A 32 16.02 -7.29 -20.18
N THR A 33 17.03 -7.73 -19.43
CA THR A 33 16.86 -8.21 -18.04
C THR A 33 16.41 -7.10 -17.10
N LEU A 34 17.08 -5.95 -17.12
CA LEU A 34 16.70 -4.79 -16.29
C LEU A 34 15.32 -4.26 -16.68
N HIS A 35 15.04 -4.14 -17.98
CA HIS A 35 13.71 -3.77 -18.46
C HIS A 35 12.64 -4.75 -17.98
N ALA A 36 12.86 -6.07 -18.11
CA ALA A 36 11.88 -7.08 -17.71
C ALA A 36 11.62 -7.09 -16.20
N ILE A 37 12.67 -7.05 -15.38
CA ILE A 37 12.56 -7.01 -13.92
C ILE A 37 11.87 -5.72 -13.47
N SER A 38 12.31 -4.56 -14.00
CA SER A 38 11.76 -3.26 -13.60
C SER A 38 10.29 -3.14 -13.97
N ARG A 39 9.91 -3.60 -15.17
CA ARG A 39 8.51 -3.64 -15.61
C ARG A 39 7.67 -4.57 -14.74
N ASN A 40 8.22 -5.69 -14.29
CA ASN A 40 7.53 -6.61 -13.38
C ASN A 40 7.31 -5.95 -12.01
N PHE A 41 8.31 -5.27 -11.45
CA PHE A 41 8.14 -4.54 -10.20
C PHE A 41 7.14 -3.38 -10.32
N LEU A 42 7.21 -2.60 -11.40
CA LEU A 42 6.22 -1.54 -11.66
C LEU A 42 4.80 -2.07 -11.81
N ARG A 43 4.62 -3.29 -12.31
CA ARG A 43 3.30 -3.95 -12.36
C ARG A 43 2.83 -4.46 -11.01
N ARG A 44 3.72 -4.68 -10.04
CA ARG A 44 3.37 -5.20 -8.71
C ARG A 44 3.24 -4.09 -7.66
N LYS A 45 3.77 -2.90 -7.93
CA LYS A 45 3.72 -1.73 -7.04
C LYS A 45 2.79 -0.68 -7.62
N LEU A 46 1.74 -0.33 -6.89
CA LEU A 46 0.82 0.74 -7.27
C LEU A 46 0.92 1.86 -6.24
N THR A 47 1.10 3.10 -6.70
CA THR A 47 1.00 4.28 -5.85
C THR A 47 -0.20 5.11 -6.31
N LEU A 48 -1.16 5.30 -5.42
CA LEU A 48 -2.35 6.13 -5.65
C LEU A 48 -2.21 7.43 -4.88
N ARG A 49 -2.46 8.54 -5.56
CA ARG A 49 -2.60 9.85 -4.92
C ARG A 49 -4.04 10.31 -5.04
N PHE A 50 -4.66 10.61 -3.91
CA PHE A 50 -6.00 11.19 -3.86
C PHE A 50 -5.87 12.69 -3.62
N GLY A 51 -6.27 13.47 -4.62
CA GLY A 51 -6.36 14.91 -4.49
C GLY A 51 -7.65 15.35 -3.77
N PRO A 52 -7.86 16.67 -3.59
CA PRO A 52 -9.05 17.22 -2.94
C PRO A 52 -10.38 16.84 -3.60
N ASN A 53 -10.33 16.48 -4.88
CA ASN A 53 -11.49 15.99 -5.65
C ASN A 53 -11.80 14.51 -5.42
N GLN A 54 -11.09 13.84 -4.51
CA GLN A 54 -11.21 12.42 -4.18
C GLN A 54 -10.96 11.47 -5.37
N LYS A 55 -10.35 11.97 -6.45
CA LYS A 55 -9.96 11.12 -7.59
C LYS A 55 -8.55 10.61 -7.38
N SER A 56 -8.40 9.31 -7.58
CA SER A 56 -7.09 8.67 -7.58
C SER A 56 -6.30 9.04 -8.84
N THR A 57 -5.00 9.27 -8.68
CA THR A 57 -4.03 9.36 -9.77
C THR A 57 -2.94 8.31 -9.55
N PRO A 58 -2.75 7.35 -10.47
CA PRO A 58 -3.59 7.07 -11.64
C PRO A 58 -5.02 6.65 -11.24
N ASP A 59 -5.97 6.76 -12.16
CA ASP A 59 -7.35 6.35 -11.91
C ASP A 59 -7.45 4.82 -11.78
N VAL A 60 -7.50 4.35 -10.54
CA VAL A 60 -7.50 2.93 -10.20
C VAL A 60 -8.69 2.17 -10.77
N PHE A 61 -9.82 2.85 -11.01
CA PHE A 61 -11.04 2.22 -11.53
C PHE A 61 -10.94 1.87 -13.02
N THR A 62 -9.91 2.34 -13.70
CA THR A 62 -9.64 2.01 -15.11
C THR A 62 -8.81 0.73 -15.30
N PHE A 63 -8.29 0.16 -14.22
CA PHE A 63 -7.46 -1.04 -14.28
C PHE A 63 -8.36 -2.27 -14.48
N ASP A 64 -7.98 -3.17 -15.39
CA ASP A 64 -8.66 -4.46 -15.48
C ASP A 64 -8.33 -5.36 -14.27
N PRO A 65 -9.20 -6.35 -13.97
CA PRO A 65 -9.01 -7.24 -12.83
C PRO A 65 -7.67 -8.00 -12.85
N GLY A 66 -7.12 -8.31 -14.03
CA GLY A 66 -5.84 -8.99 -14.17
C GLY A 66 -4.68 -8.13 -13.68
N HIS A 67 -4.68 -6.85 -14.01
CA HIS A 67 -3.70 -5.90 -13.48
C HIS A 67 -3.85 -5.70 -11.97
N LEU A 68 -5.08 -5.58 -11.46
CA LEU A 68 -5.31 -5.45 -10.02
C LEU A 68 -4.84 -6.69 -9.24
N ALA A 69 -5.11 -7.89 -9.75
CA ALA A 69 -4.66 -9.15 -9.14
C ALA A 69 -3.12 -9.32 -9.15
N ALA A 70 -2.42 -8.61 -10.03
CA ALA A 70 -0.96 -8.62 -10.10
C ALA A 70 -0.29 -7.69 -9.07
N ILE A 71 -1.04 -6.73 -8.49
CA ILE A 71 -0.52 -5.86 -7.43
C ILE A 71 -0.12 -6.71 -6.22
N ARG A 72 1.00 -6.33 -5.60
CA ARG A 72 1.58 -6.93 -4.38
C ARG A 72 1.84 -5.88 -3.31
N SER A 73 2.10 -4.65 -3.72
CA SER A 73 2.29 -3.52 -2.83
C SER A 73 1.49 -2.31 -3.31
N LEU A 74 0.77 -1.68 -2.39
CA LEU A 74 -0.08 -0.52 -2.63
C LEU A 74 0.35 0.60 -1.69
N SER A 75 0.68 1.76 -2.24
CA SER A 75 0.93 2.99 -1.47
C SER A 75 -0.17 3.99 -1.80
N ILE A 76 -0.82 4.52 -0.76
CA ILE A 76 -1.93 5.46 -0.88
C ILE A 76 -1.52 6.73 -0.17
N VAL A 77 -1.56 7.85 -0.88
CA VAL A 77 -1.26 9.17 -0.33
C VAL A 77 -2.51 10.02 -0.47
N MET A 78 -2.97 10.58 0.63
CA MET A 78 -4.15 11.43 0.69
C MET A 78 -3.74 12.86 1.02
N ASP A 79 -4.04 13.77 0.09
CA ASP A 79 -3.87 15.21 0.32
C ASP A 79 -5.12 15.74 1.05
N GLY A 80 -5.07 15.73 2.39
CA GLY A 80 -6.14 16.23 3.26
C GLY A 80 -7.12 15.14 3.73
N TYR A 81 -8.26 15.57 4.28
CA TYR A 81 -9.28 14.66 4.81
C TYR A 81 -10.16 14.12 3.69
N VAL A 82 -10.02 12.84 3.37
CA VAL A 82 -10.81 12.15 2.33
C VAL A 82 -11.68 11.09 2.98
N ASP A 83 -13.00 11.29 2.94
CA ASP A 83 -13.97 10.28 3.36
C ASP A 83 -14.35 9.41 2.15
N LEU A 84 -13.53 8.39 1.87
CA LEU A 84 -13.77 7.44 0.78
C LEU A 84 -14.91 6.44 1.05
N GLY A 85 -15.64 6.56 2.17
CA GLY A 85 -16.72 5.65 2.56
C GLY A 85 -17.84 5.49 1.53
N ALA A 86 -17.95 6.40 0.55
CA ALA A 86 -18.95 6.37 -0.53
C ALA A 86 -18.43 5.81 -1.88
N ILE A 87 -17.14 5.55 -2.03
CA ILE A 87 -16.54 5.18 -3.32
C ILE A 87 -16.33 3.65 -3.40
N SER A 88 -16.51 3.08 -4.61
CA SER A 88 -16.35 1.65 -4.97
C SER A 88 -14.95 1.05 -4.71
N PHE A 89 -14.12 1.67 -3.88
CA PHE A 89 -12.75 1.26 -3.63
C PHE A 89 -12.65 -0.11 -2.95
N SER A 90 -13.70 -0.56 -2.24
CA SER A 90 -13.81 -1.96 -1.76
C SER A 90 -13.67 -2.98 -2.89
N SER A 91 -14.34 -2.77 -4.03
CA SER A 91 -14.25 -3.65 -5.20
C SER A 91 -12.84 -3.70 -5.79
N VAL A 92 -12.13 -2.58 -5.72
CA VAL A 92 -10.73 -2.47 -6.17
C VAL A 92 -9.81 -3.25 -5.23
N LEU A 93 -9.96 -3.06 -3.91
CA LEU A 93 -9.17 -3.77 -2.89
C LEU A 93 -9.40 -5.28 -2.95
N THR A 94 -10.65 -5.72 -3.05
CA THR A 94 -10.99 -7.15 -3.17
C THR A 94 -10.47 -7.78 -4.46
N SER A 95 -10.32 -7.00 -5.54
CA SER A 95 -9.69 -7.46 -6.79
C SER A 95 -8.17 -7.61 -6.67
N MET A 96 -7.53 -6.96 -5.70
CA MET A 96 -6.09 -7.10 -5.40
C MET A 96 -5.81 -8.34 -4.53
N ILE A 97 -6.26 -9.51 -4.98
CA ILE A 97 -6.24 -10.79 -4.23
C ILE A 97 -4.86 -11.24 -3.69
N ASN A 98 -3.78 -10.63 -4.16
CA ASN A 98 -2.42 -10.98 -3.81
C ASN A 98 -1.66 -9.82 -3.14
N ILE A 99 -2.34 -8.75 -2.74
CA ILE A 99 -1.74 -7.65 -2.00
C ILE A 99 -1.09 -8.18 -0.72
N LYS A 100 0.10 -7.68 -0.40
CA LYS A 100 0.84 -8.07 0.81
C LYS A 100 1.24 -6.86 1.64
N ASP A 101 1.58 -5.78 0.97
CA ASP A 101 2.12 -4.59 1.63
C ASP A 101 1.24 -3.39 1.29
N ILE A 102 0.68 -2.74 2.31
CA ILE A 102 -0.07 -1.49 2.13
C ILE A 102 0.57 -0.39 2.96
N ARG A 103 0.85 0.74 2.32
CA ARG A 103 1.24 1.97 3.00
C ARG A 103 0.18 3.04 2.78
N VAL A 104 -0.25 3.68 3.85
CA VAL A 104 -1.20 4.78 3.83
C VAL A 104 -0.55 6.00 4.46
N SER A 105 -0.48 7.09 3.71
CA SER A 105 -0.04 8.39 4.19
C SER A 105 -1.24 9.35 4.19
N GLY A 106 -1.63 9.82 5.37
CA GLY A 106 -2.91 10.49 5.60
C GLY A 106 -4.10 9.53 5.68
N GLY A 107 -5.32 10.06 5.68
CA GLY A 107 -6.55 9.27 5.66
C GLY A 107 -7.23 9.10 7.01
N SER A 108 -8.54 8.83 6.95
CA SER A 108 -9.46 8.73 8.09
C SER A 108 -9.60 7.28 8.59
N GLY A 109 -10.11 7.10 9.82
CA GLY A 109 -10.34 5.78 10.39
C GLY A 109 -11.30 4.92 9.56
N ASN A 110 -12.36 5.51 8.98
CA ASN A 110 -13.25 4.83 8.02
C ASN A 110 -12.47 4.24 6.83
N PHE A 111 -11.50 4.98 6.31
CA PHE A 111 -10.69 4.49 5.19
C PHE A 111 -9.71 3.40 5.62
N LEU A 112 -9.10 3.54 6.79
CA LEU A 112 -8.25 2.50 7.36
C LEU A 112 -9.05 1.20 7.58
N ARG A 113 -10.27 1.30 8.12
CA ARG A 113 -11.20 0.18 8.26
C ARG A 113 -11.46 -0.50 6.92
N LEU A 114 -11.80 0.27 5.90
CA LEU A 114 -12.05 -0.25 4.54
C LEU A 114 -10.85 -1.07 4.03
N ILE A 115 -9.63 -0.57 4.21
CA ILE A 115 -8.41 -1.29 3.79
C ILE A 115 -8.30 -2.62 4.52
N VAL A 116 -8.35 -2.58 5.85
CA VAL A 116 -8.07 -3.75 6.68
C VAL A 116 -9.12 -4.83 6.46
N GLU A 117 -10.41 -4.48 6.38
CA GLU A 117 -11.50 -5.43 6.14
C GLU A 117 -11.42 -6.10 4.76
N ASN A 118 -11.03 -5.36 3.71
CA ASN A 118 -11.01 -5.87 2.34
C ASN A 118 -9.71 -6.58 1.96
N THR A 119 -8.67 -6.52 2.81
CA THR A 119 -7.35 -7.09 2.50
C THR A 119 -6.85 -8.09 3.54
N LYS A 120 -7.65 -8.37 4.58
CA LYS A 120 -7.31 -9.24 5.72
C LYS A 120 -6.75 -10.63 5.38
N GLU A 121 -7.15 -11.22 4.26
CA GLU A 121 -6.74 -12.59 3.89
C GLU A 121 -5.31 -12.66 3.32
N SER A 122 -4.79 -11.53 2.82
CA SER A 122 -3.53 -11.48 2.07
C SER A 122 -2.52 -10.48 2.62
N LEU A 123 -2.99 -9.49 3.39
CA LEU A 123 -2.16 -8.44 3.98
C LEU A 123 -1.15 -9.00 4.98
N VAL A 124 0.12 -8.69 4.76
CA VAL A 124 1.24 -9.06 5.63
C VAL A 124 1.73 -7.83 6.39
N MET A 125 1.91 -6.72 5.68
CA MET A 125 2.46 -5.47 6.21
C MET A 125 1.50 -4.30 5.99
N LEU A 126 1.22 -3.55 7.06
CA LEU A 126 0.50 -2.28 7.01
C LEU A 126 1.38 -1.17 7.59
N GLU A 127 1.58 -0.10 6.84
CA GLU A 127 2.28 1.11 7.30
C GLU A 127 1.34 2.31 7.24
N LEU A 128 1.15 2.97 8.37
CA LEU A 128 0.31 4.15 8.55
C LEU A 128 1.19 5.35 8.90
N ASP A 129 1.02 6.44 8.18
CA ASP A 129 1.87 7.62 8.28
C ASP A 129 1.00 8.89 8.28
N GLY A 130 0.92 9.62 9.40
CA GLY A 130 0.07 10.82 9.49
C GLY A 130 -1.43 10.55 9.38
N CYS A 131 -1.89 9.34 9.70
CA CYS A 131 -3.31 8.99 9.68
C CYS A 131 -4.04 9.50 10.93
N ASP A 132 -5.35 9.75 10.79
CA ASP A 132 -6.24 10.14 11.87
C ASP A 132 -7.47 9.23 11.91
N ALA A 133 -7.98 8.96 13.11
CA ALA A 133 -9.12 8.09 13.31
C ALA A 133 -9.80 8.38 14.65
N GLU A 134 -11.08 8.06 14.76
CA GLU A 134 -11.80 8.08 16.03
C GLU A 134 -11.97 6.65 16.58
N PRO A 135 -12.14 6.46 17.90
CA PRO A 135 -12.31 5.12 18.48
C PRO A 135 -13.49 4.34 17.87
N GLN A 136 -14.57 5.06 17.53
CA GLN A 136 -15.77 4.52 16.91
C GLN A 136 -15.56 3.98 15.49
N ASP A 137 -14.51 4.42 14.80
CA ASP A 137 -14.21 3.93 13.45
C ASP A 137 -13.81 2.44 13.47
N PHE A 138 -13.41 1.92 14.64
CA PHE A 138 -12.93 0.55 14.83
C PHE A 138 -13.84 -0.34 15.67
N SER A 139 -14.99 0.16 16.16
CA SER A 139 -15.81 -0.55 17.16
C SER A 139 -16.40 -1.88 16.68
N ASP A 140 -16.64 -2.01 15.37
CA ASP A 140 -17.33 -3.15 14.77
C ASP A 140 -16.44 -3.96 13.84
N ILE A 141 -15.12 -3.74 13.90
CA ILE A 141 -14.18 -4.48 13.07
C ILE A 141 -14.00 -5.89 13.64
N VAL A 142 -14.05 -6.89 12.77
CA VAL A 142 -13.77 -8.29 13.11
C VAL A 142 -12.27 -8.45 13.38
N ASP A 143 -11.89 -9.35 14.28
CA ASP A 143 -10.48 -9.66 14.55
C ASP A 143 -9.71 -9.97 13.27
N ILE A 144 -8.65 -9.21 13.01
CA ILE A 144 -7.81 -9.32 11.82
C ILE A 144 -6.36 -9.52 12.25
N THR A 145 -5.66 -10.45 11.60
CA THR A 145 -4.24 -10.69 11.89
C THR A 145 -3.36 -10.01 10.84
N ILE A 146 -2.44 -9.17 11.28
CA ILE A 146 -1.42 -8.54 10.43
C ILE A 146 -0.05 -8.93 10.99
N ARG A 147 0.90 -9.30 10.13
CA ARG A 147 2.23 -9.66 10.62
C ARG A 147 2.99 -8.44 11.09
N ASP A 148 3.06 -7.41 10.26
CA ASP A 148 3.89 -6.23 10.52
C ASP A 148 3.03 -4.96 10.44
N LEU A 149 2.87 -4.25 11.57
CA LEU A 149 2.21 -2.94 11.61
C LEU A 149 3.22 -1.85 11.96
N ARG A 150 3.29 -0.82 11.13
CA ARG A 150 4.11 0.36 11.36
C ARG A 150 3.23 1.59 11.47
N LEU A 151 3.39 2.38 12.53
CA LEU A 151 2.69 3.63 12.77
C LEU A 151 3.72 4.77 12.84
N SER A 152 3.51 5.85 12.10
CA SER A 152 4.41 6.99 12.03
C SER A 152 3.63 8.29 12.09
N GLY A 153 3.82 9.11 13.13
CA GLY A 153 3.17 10.43 13.23
C GLY A 153 1.63 10.42 13.12
N CYS A 154 0.99 9.30 13.46
CA CYS A 154 -0.46 9.14 13.47
C CYS A 154 -1.08 9.80 14.71
N HIS A 155 -2.35 10.20 14.62
CA HIS A 155 -3.12 10.65 15.78
C HIS A 155 -3.22 9.52 16.84
N PRO A 156 -3.19 9.81 18.15
CA PRO A 156 -3.20 8.79 19.21
C PRO A 156 -4.35 7.79 19.11
N ASN A 157 -5.50 8.23 18.59
CA ASN A 157 -6.66 7.37 18.45
C ASN A 157 -6.48 6.26 17.40
N VAL A 158 -5.50 6.35 16.49
CA VAL A 158 -5.19 5.25 15.57
C VAL A 158 -4.79 3.97 16.33
N ARG A 159 -4.31 4.08 17.58
CA ARG A 159 -4.03 2.91 18.42
C ARG A 159 -5.27 2.06 18.73
N PHE A 160 -6.48 2.60 18.61
CA PHE A 160 -7.72 1.83 18.80
C PHE A 160 -7.90 0.74 17.73
N LEU A 161 -7.20 0.84 16.59
CA LEU A 161 -7.07 -0.23 15.60
C LEU A 161 -6.44 -1.51 16.20
N LEU A 162 -5.60 -1.39 17.24
CA LEU A 162 -4.97 -2.55 17.90
C LEU A 162 -5.95 -3.38 18.74
N GLY A 163 -7.16 -2.89 19.00
CA GLY A 163 -8.22 -3.69 19.61
C GLY A 163 -8.62 -4.86 18.69
N PRO A 164 -9.13 -4.57 17.48
CA PRO A 164 -9.52 -5.59 16.51
C PRO A 164 -8.35 -6.17 15.69
N VAL A 165 -7.13 -5.61 15.75
CA VAL A 165 -6.00 -6.12 14.97
C VAL A 165 -4.97 -6.83 15.85
N VAL A 166 -4.79 -8.13 15.62
CA VAL A 166 -3.71 -8.93 16.19
C VAL A 166 -2.45 -8.71 15.35
N VAL A 167 -1.39 -8.18 15.98
CA VAL A 167 -0.13 -7.84 15.30
C VAL A 167 1.02 -8.68 15.83
N VAL A 168 1.84 -9.26 14.95
CA VAL A 168 3.06 -9.99 15.36
C VAL A 168 4.20 -9.03 15.68
N ASN A 169 4.48 -8.07 14.80
CA ASN A 169 5.50 -7.04 14.96
C ASN A 169 4.87 -5.64 14.87
N LEU A 170 4.97 -4.87 15.95
CA LEU A 170 4.50 -3.49 15.99
C LEU A 170 5.68 -2.53 16.08
N GLU A 171 5.70 -1.54 15.21
CA GLU A 171 6.65 -0.43 15.22
C GLU A 171 5.90 0.90 15.27
N VAL A 172 6.26 1.78 16.21
CA VAL A 172 5.66 3.11 16.36
C VAL A 172 6.76 4.16 16.36
N ARG A 173 6.65 5.17 15.48
CA ARG A 173 7.63 6.24 15.29
C ARG A 173 6.96 7.62 15.39
N GLY A 174 7.63 8.57 16.06
CA GLY A 174 7.17 9.96 16.18
C GLY A 174 6.26 10.23 17.41
N PRO A 175 5.93 11.51 17.67
CA PRO A 175 5.04 11.88 18.77
C PRO A 175 3.59 11.57 18.37
N GLY A 176 2.91 10.78 19.21
CA GLY A 176 1.45 10.66 19.20
C GLY A 176 0.84 11.86 19.90
#